data_AF-A0A3M1C327-F1
#
_entry.id   AF-A0A3M1C327-F1
#
_cell.length_a   1.000
_cell.length_b   1.000
_cell.length_c   1.000
_cell.angle_alpha   90.00
_cell.angle_beta   90.00
_cell.angle_gamma   90.00
#
_symmetry.space_group_name_H-M   'P 1'
#
loop_
_entity.id
_entity.type
_entity.pdbx_description
1 polymer ?
#
loop_
_entity_poly.entity_id
_entity_poly.type
_entity_poly.pdbx_seq_one_letter_code
_entity_poly.pdbx_strand_id
1 'polypeptide(L)'
;MKKTSIHIFIFMLLMLIVLSCTNNGTSKEDDNTDIVENNQTKQVNVQNFFNNMPAATEVFEIINDARLNYNESFLNNPTLYKNYSLERSQALNLGVYGSDLAISGAFGQAQESMLFLKCTNYLAHELGISSAFDENTMNRFEINKDNRDSTLEIISQAFKKADKILLENKRGNLSVLMIAGAFIESMYVAGEYAMSKITDSTAFNKINTLYFKQHESLQYLINLLQNSSDTDDVQMKETLSNIYTHLKNCNKNIEEFKETHRLISEFRKQIINTY
;
A
#
# COMPACT_ATOMS: atom_id res chain seq x y z
N MET A 1 -34.43 -17.21 -56.32
CA MET A 1 -34.05 -16.07 -55.46
C MET A 1 -34.45 -16.43 -54.04
N LYS A 2 -33.56 -17.04 -53.25
CA LYS A 2 -32.75 -16.39 -52.19
C LYS A 2 -33.58 -15.52 -51.24
N LYS A 3 -33.90 -16.06 -50.07
CA LYS A 3 -33.52 -15.55 -48.74
C LYS A 3 -33.96 -16.56 -47.67
N THR A 4 -33.36 -16.44 -46.48
CA THR A 4 -33.58 -17.20 -45.23
C THR A 4 -33.00 -18.62 -45.14
N SER A 5 -31.68 -18.73 -44.90
CA SER A 5 -31.12 -19.74 -43.99
C SER A 5 -29.64 -19.47 -43.67
N ILE A 6 -29.35 -18.42 -42.88
CA ILE A 6 -28.00 -18.13 -42.35
C ILE A 6 -28.12 -17.82 -40.85
N HIS A 7 -28.82 -18.67 -40.09
CA HIS A 7 -28.84 -18.62 -38.61
C HIS A 7 -28.86 -20.05 -37.98
N ILE A 8 -28.50 -21.09 -38.73
CA ILE A 8 -28.39 -22.48 -38.24
C ILE A 8 -26.97 -23.00 -38.55
N PHE A 9 -25.96 -22.28 -38.09
CA PHE A 9 -24.56 -22.71 -38.16
C PHE A 9 -23.76 -22.35 -36.89
N ILE A 10 -24.47 -22.21 -35.76
CA ILE A 10 -23.91 -21.84 -34.45
C ILE A 10 -23.97 -22.97 -33.41
N PHE A 11 -24.46 -24.18 -33.72
CA PHE A 11 -24.70 -25.17 -32.65
C PHE A 11 -24.22 -26.61 -32.91
N MET A 12 -23.30 -26.83 -33.86
CA MET A 12 -22.88 -28.19 -34.20
C MET A 12 -21.39 -28.29 -34.54
N LEU A 13 -20.53 -27.72 -33.69
CA LEU A 13 -19.10 -28.05 -33.71
C LEU A 13 -18.50 -27.92 -32.30
N LEU A 14 -19.18 -28.53 -31.34
CA LEU A 14 -18.69 -28.71 -29.97
C LEU A 14 -19.05 -30.12 -29.51
N MET A 15 -18.34 -31.14 -29.99
CA MET A 15 -18.12 -32.38 -29.26
C MET A 15 -17.23 -33.33 -30.07
N LEU A 16 -16.35 -34.03 -29.34
CA LEU A 16 -15.61 -35.25 -29.73
C LEU A 16 -14.27 -35.04 -30.44
N ILE A 17 -13.28 -34.57 -29.67
CA ILE A 17 -11.94 -35.18 -29.72
C ILE A 17 -11.55 -35.56 -28.29
N VAL A 18 -11.95 -36.78 -27.91
CA VAL A 18 -11.27 -37.55 -26.86
C VAL A 18 -10.75 -38.80 -27.56
N LEU A 19 -9.45 -38.81 -27.85
CA LEU A 19 -8.71 -40.01 -28.17
C LEU A 19 -7.60 -40.17 -27.12
N SER A 20 -7.82 -41.23 -26.34
CA SER A 20 -6.92 -41.85 -25.38
C SER A 20 -5.61 -42.27 -26.04
N CYS A 21 -4.49 -42.07 -25.34
CA CYS A 21 -3.28 -42.86 -25.54
C CYS A 21 -2.70 -43.26 -24.17
N THR A 22 -2.87 -44.53 -23.83
CA THR A 22 -2.10 -45.27 -22.85
C THR A 22 -0.96 -46.00 -23.56
N ASN A 23 0.30 -45.90 -23.08
CA ASN A 23 1.11 -47.04 -22.59
C ASN A 23 2.64 -46.74 -22.52
N ASN A 24 3.19 -47.00 -21.33
CA ASN A 24 4.54 -47.36 -20.85
C ASN A 24 5.81 -47.24 -21.72
N GLY A 25 6.85 -46.65 -21.11
CA GLY A 25 8.27 -46.87 -21.41
C GLY A 25 9.18 -46.25 -20.35
N THR A 26 9.89 -47.07 -19.59
CA THR A 26 10.95 -46.68 -18.65
C THR A 26 12.26 -46.35 -19.38
N SER A 27 12.84 -45.18 -19.13
CA SER A 27 14.28 -44.92 -19.29
C SER A 27 14.69 -43.78 -18.35
N LYS A 28 15.67 -44.07 -17.49
CA LYS A 28 16.39 -43.09 -16.68
C LYS A 28 17.35 -42.33 -17.60
N GLU A 29 17.23 -41.01 -17.64
CA GLU A 29 18.33 -40.11 -17.99
C GLU A 29 18.36 -39.02 -16.91
N ASP A 30 19.53 -38.93 -16.26
CA ASP A 30 19.95 -37.76 -15.51
C ASP A 30 19.91 -36.57 -16.46
N ASP A 31 19.05 -35.60 -16.19
CA ASP A 31 19.21 -34.27 -16.73
C ASP A 31 19.29 -33.30 -15.56
N ASN A 32 20.52 -32.84 -15.33
CA ASN A 32 20.86 -31.68 -14.52
C ASN A 32 20.24 -30.46 -15.22
N THR A 33 18.93 -30.28 -15.07
CA THR A 33 18.34 -28.97 -15.28
C THR A 33 18.59 -28.19 -14.00
N ASP A 34 19.59 -27.31 -14.05
CA ASP A 34 19.65 -26.13 -13.21
C ASP A 34 18.21 -25.59 -13.09
N ILE A 35 17.65 -25.73 -11.90
CA ILE A 35 16.44 -25.04 -11.53
C ILE A 35 16.85 -23.58 -11.58
N VAL A 36 16.60 -22.94 -12.72
CA VAL A 36 16.51 -21.49 -12.80
C VAL A 36 15.39 -21.15 -11.84
N GLU A 37 15.81 -20.79 -10.63
CA GLU A 37 14.98 -20.38 -9.52
C GLU A 37 14.15 -19.22 -10.03
N ASN A 38 12.93 -19.55 -10.42
CA ASN A 38 12.02 -18.63 -11.04
C ASN A 38 11.71 -17.58 -9.98
N ASN A 39 12.09 -16.32 -10.25
CA ASN A 39 11.83 -15.13 -9.43
C ASN A 39 10.32 -14.79 -9.27
N GLN A 40 9.45 -15.80 -9.33
CA GLN A 40 8.01 -15.73 -9.05
C GLN A 40 7.72 -15.61 -7.54
N THR A 41 8.71 -15.80 -6.67
CA THR A 41 8.58 -15.64 -5.21
C THR A 41 8.35 -14.19 -4.76
N LYS A 42 8.70 -13.17 -5.57
CA LYS A 42 8.34 -11.76 -5.29
C LYS A 42 6.88 -11.42 -5.60
N GLN A 43 6.13 -12.34 -6.21
CA GLN A 43 4.69 -12.20 -6.44
C GLN A 43 3.85 -12.62 -5.22
N VAL A 44 4.49 -12.99 -4.10
CA VAL A 44 3.85 -12.89 -2.77
C VAL A 44 3.57 -11.39 -2.57
N ASN A 45 2.32 -11.05 -2.85
CA ASN A 45 1.95 -9.91 -3.68
C ASN A 45 1.91 -8.62 -2.84
N VAL A 46 2.43 -7.50 -3.34
CA VAL A 46 2.10 -6.15 -2.82
C VAL A 46 0.57 -5.98 -2.68
N GLN A 47 -0.20 -6.62 -3.55
CA GLN A 47 -1.65 -6.71 -3.44
C GLN A 47 -2.13 -7.36 -2.13
N ASN A 48 -1.41 -8.33 -1.56
CA ASN A 48 -1.76 -8.92 -0.27
C ASN A 48 -1.61 -7.88 0.86
N PHE A 49 -0.57 -7.03 0.83
CA PHE A 49 -0.48 -5.91 1.76
C PHE A 49 -1.72 -5.01 1.62
N PHE A 50 -2.05 -4.57 0.40
CA PHE A 50 -3.22 -3.70 0.17
C PHE A 50 -4.55 -4.35 0.53
N ASN A 51 -4.71 -5.66 0.34
CA ASN A 51 -5.94 -6.38 0.67
C ASN A 51 -6.18 -6.52 2.17
N ASN A 52 -5.13 -6.39 2.99
CA ASN A 52 -5.24 -6.46 4.45
C ASN A 52 -5.29 -5.07 5.11
N MET A 53 -5.11 -3.99 4.34
CA MET A 53 -5.37 -2.64 4.81
C MET A 53 -6.88 -2.42 5.09
N PRO A 54 -7.24 -1.56 6.05
CA PRO A 54 -8.61 -1.17 6.29
C PRO A 54 -9.24 -0.64 5.00
N ALA A 55 -10.46 -1.08 4.72
CA ALA A 55 -11.23 -0.51 3.62
C ALA A 55 -11.56 0.96 3.94
N ALA A 56 -11.70 1.79 2.90
CA ALA A 56 -12.08 3.20 3.06
C ALA A 56 -13.39 3.36 3.86
N THR A 57 -14.33 2.42 3.73
CA THR A 57 -15.58 2.40 4.50
C THR A 57 -15.33 2.27 6.01
N GLU A 58 -14.42 1.38 6.43
CA GLU A 58 -14.05 1.20 7.85
C GLU A 58 -13.40 2.49 8.39
N VAL A 59 -12.56 3.15 7.59
CA VAL A 59 -11.95 4.45 7.95
C VAL A 59 -13.02 5.54 8.09
N PHE A 60 -13.98 5.63 7.17
CA PHE A 60 -15.05 6.61 7.22
C PHE A 60 -15.99 6.41 8.41
N GLU A 61 -16.32 5.15 8.72
CA GLU A 61 -17.06 4.80 9.92
C GLU A 61 -16.34 5.31 11.17
N ILE A 62 -15.03 5.04 11.30
CA ILE A 62 -14.24 5.54 12.43
C ILE A 62 -14.22 7.07 12.51
N ILE A 63 -14.02 7.77 11.39
CA ILE A 63 -14.02 9.24 11.34
C ILE A 63 -15.35 9.79 11.87
N ASN A 64 -16.47 9.23 11.43
CA ASN A 64 -17.80 9.68 11.82
C ASN A 64 -18.12 9.31 13.29
N ASP A 65 -17.91 8.06 13.65
CA ASP A 65 -18.26 7.49 14.95
C ASP A 65 -17.45 8.09 16.10
N ALA A 66 -16.15 8.29 15.88
CA ALA A 66 -15.26 8.92 16.86
C ALA A 66 -15.29 10.46 16.78
N ARG A 67 -16.08 11.02 15.85
CA ARG A 67 -16.19 12.47 15.57
C ARG A 67 -14.79 13.09 15.45
N LEU A 68 -14.01 12.53 14.52
CA LEU A 68 -12.68 13.02 14.21
C LEU A 68 -12.80 14.27 13.33
N ASN A 69 -12.03 15.30 13.68
CA ASN A 69 -11.85 16.46 12.83
C ASN A 69 -10.48 16.36 12.19
N TYR A 70 -10.37 16.83 10.95
CA TYR A 70 -9.08 16.92 10.28
C TYR A 70 -8.10 17.76 11.11
N ASN A 71 -6.86 17.31 11.20
CA ASN A 71 -5.78 18.06 11.81
C ASN A 71 -4.51 17.96 10.96
N GLU A 72 -4.13 19.07 10.32
CA GLU A 72 -2.91 19.16 9.51
C GLU A 72 -1.63 18.93 10.31
N SER A 73 -1.64 19.18 11.63
CA SER A 73 -0.45 18.99 12.47
C SER A 73 -0.05 17.53 12.65
N PHE A 74 -0.92 16.59 12.27
CA PHE A 74 -0.62 15.17 12.28
C PHE A 74 0.07 14.71 10.99
N LEU A 75 0.04 15.51 9.92
CA LEU A 75 0.57 15.13 8.61
C LEU A 75 2.01 15.62 8.44
N ASN A 76 2.70 15.13 7.40
CA ASN A 76 4.03 15.62 7.07
C ASN A 76 4.01 17.03 6.48
N ASN A 77 5.10 17.78 6.63
CA ASN A 77 5.19 19.14 6.11
C ASN A 77 5.29 19.13 4.57
N PRO A 78 4.28 19.64 3.83
CA PRO A 78 4.26 19.61 2.37
C PRO A 78 5.28 20.55 1.70
N THR A 79 6.14 21.24 2.46
CA THR A 79 7.22 22.06 1.90
C THR A 79 8.57 21.33 1.83
N LEU A 80 8.71 20.17 2.48
CA LEU A 80 10.01 19.47 2.60
C LEU A 80 10.25 18.41 1.52
N TYR A 81 9.27 18.11 0.67
CA TYR A 81 9.35 17.04 -0.33
C TYR A 81 10.53 17.15 -1.31
N LYS A 82 11.04 18.36 -1.56
CA LYS A 82 12.20 18.57 -2.45
C LYS A 82 13.54 18.26 -1.80
N ASN A 83 13.57 18.05 -0.49
CA ASN A 83 14.81 17.79 0.23
C ASN A 83 15.31 16.35 0.03
N TYR A 84 14.43 15.42 -0.37
CA TYR A 84 14.79 14.01 -0.60
C TYR A 84 15.51 13.84 -1.94
N SER A 85 16.75 13.38 -1.88
CA SER A 85 17.67 13.28 -3.01
C SER A 85 18.12 11.84 -3.30
N LEU A 86 18.04 10.95 -2.31
CA LEU A 86 18.37 9.54 -2.48
C LEU A 86 17.14 8.74 -2.92
N GLU A 87 17.30 7.76 -3.83
CA GLU A 87 16.15 6.95 -4.29
C GLU A 87 15.41 6.26 -3.13
N ARG A 88 16.16 5.81 -2.11
CA ARG A 88 15.58 5.20 -0.90
C ARG A 88 14.70 6.20 -0.14
N SER A 89 15.21 7.40 0.14
CA SER A 89 14.47 8.43 0.87
C SER A 89 13.27 8.94 0.06
N GLN A 90 13.43 9.08 -1.27
CA GLN A 90 12.35 9.43 -2.18
C GLN A 90 11.24 8.38 -2.22
N ALA A 91 11.58 7.09 -2.30
CA ALA A 91 10.60 6.01 -2.31
C ALA A 91 9.82 5.95 -0.99
N LEU A 92 10.52 5.96 0.15
CA LEU A 92 9.87 6.02 1.46
C LEU A 92 8.94 7.23 1.59
N ASN A 93 9.42 8.42 1.23
CA ASN A 93 8.64 9.64 1.39
C ASN A 93 7.53 9.81 0.33
N LEU A 94 7.62 9.14 -0.83
CA LEU A 94 6.50 9.00 -1.75
C LEU A 94 5.35 8.24 -1.07
N GLY A 95 5.67 7.20 -0.30
CA GLY A 95 4.73 6.51 0.57
C GLY A 95 4.12 7.41 1.64
N VAL A 96 4.96 8.15 2.38
CA VAL A 96 4.55 9.09 3.42
C VAL A 96 3.56 10.12 2.89
N TYR A 97 3.93 10.88 1.86
CA TYR A 97 3.02 11.89 1.27
C TYR A 97 1.82 11.25 0.56
N GLY A 98 1.94 9.99 0.13
CA GLY A 98 0.81 9.20 -0.37
C GLY A 98 -0.25 8.95 0.69
N SER A 99 0.19 8.62 1.90
CA SER A 99 -0.70 8.48 3.05
C SER A 99 -1.32 9.81 3.45
N ASP A 100 -0.56 10.90 3.50
CA ASP A 100 -1.10 12.23 3.79
C ASP A 100 -2.13 12.69 2.75
N LEU A 101 -1.88 12.37 1.46
CA LEU A 101 -2.84 12.57 0.38
C LEU A 101 -4.13 11.75 0.60
N ALA A 102 -4.01 10.47 0.94
CA ALA A 102 -5.16 9.62 1.23
C ALA A 102 -5.92 10.11 2.48
N ILE A 103 -5.22 10.56 3.53
CA ILE A 103 -5.84 11.05 4.76
C ILE A 103 -6.59 12.35 4.50
N SER A 104 -5.95 13.35 3.88
CA SER A 104 -6.63 14.60 3.50
C SER A 104 -7.84 14.34 2.61
N GLY A 105 -7.73 13.44 1.62
CA GLY A 105 -8.85 13.04 0.77
C GLY A 105 -9.96 12.33 1.56
N ALA A 106 -9.58 11.49 2.51
CA ALA A 106 -10.52 10.81 3.39
C ALA A 106 -11.27 11.78 4.31
N PHE A 107 -10.69 12.93 4.68
CA PHE A 107 -11.36 14.00 5.44
C PHE A 107 -12.03 15.06 4.55
N GLY A 108 -12.01 14.90 3.22
CA GLY A 108 -12.60 15.86 2.27
C GLY A 108 -11.85 17.19 2.17
N GLN A 109 -10.56 17.22 2.50
CA GLN A 109 -9.74 18.42 2.51
C GLN A 109 -9.10 18.65 1.13
N ALA A 110 -9.89 19.14 0.18
CA ALA A 110 -9.48 19.22 -1.22
C ALA A 110 -8.21 20.07 -1.47
N GLN A 111 -8.02 21.16 -0.72
CA GLN A 111 -6.86 22.04 -0.90
C GLN A 111 -5.58 21.36 -0.43
N GLU A 112 -5.62 20.76 0.76
CA GLU A 112 -4.52 20.03 1.38
C GLU A 112 -4.17 18.78 0.56
N SER A 113 -5.18 18.08 0.04
CA SER A 113 -4.95 16.97 -0.89
C SER A 113 -4.21 17.42 -2.15
N MET A 114 -4.52 18.59 -2.71
CA MET A 114 -3.78 19.12 -3.85
C MET A 114 -2.33 19.47 -3.51
N LEU A 115 -2.02 19.84 -2.26
CA LEU A 115 -0.63 20.03 -1.82
C LEU A 115 0.11 18.69 -1.79
N PHE A 116 -0.47 17.66 -1.16
CA PHE A 116 0.17 16.34 -1.08
C PHE A 116 0.26 15.65 -2.44
N LEU A 117 -0.70 15.86 -3.33
CA LEU A 117 -0.64 15.37 -4.71
C LEU A 117 0.54 15.96 -5.48
N LYS A 118 0.90 17.22 -5.23
CA LYS A 118 2.12 17.83 -5.80
C LYS A 118 3.38 17.19 -5.22
N CYS A 119 3.40 16.91 -3.91
CA CYS A 119 4.53 16.22 -3.28
C CYS A 119 4.74 14.82 -3.89
N THR A 120 3.66 14.04 -4.04
CA THR A 120 3.73 12.69 -4.63
C THR A 120 4.11 12.74 -6.10
N ASN A 121 3.56 13.67 -6.88
CA ASN A 121 3.93 13.86 -8.29
C ASN A 121 5.43 14.18 -8.45
N TYR A 122 5.96 15.08 -7.62
CA TYR A 122 7.39 15.41 -7.65
C TYR A 122 8.26 14.20 -7.33
N LEU A 123 7.99 13.49 -6.22
CA LEU A 123 8.80 12.32 -5.85
C LEU A 123 8.68 11.19 -6.88
N ALA A 124 7.49 11.00 -7.46
CA ALA A 124 7.30 10.06 -8.57
C ALA A 124 8.11 10.47 -9.81
N HIS A 125 8.24 11.77 -10.10
CA HIS A 125 9.10 12.27 -11.17
C HIS A 125 10.58 11.95 -10.91
N GLU A 126 11.10 12.25 -9.71
CA GLU A 126 12.48 11.95 -9.35
C GLU A 126 12.79 10.44 -9.41
N LEU A 127 11.81 9.61 -9.05
CA LEU A 127 11.90 8.16 -9.16
C LEU A 127 11.67 7.62 -10.57
N GLY A 128 11.43 8.46 -11.59
CA GLY A 128 11.20 8.02 -12.97
C GLY A 128 9.90 7.25 -13.18
N ILE A 129 8.90 7.45 -12.31
CA ILE A 129 7.57 6.82 -12.35
C ILE A 129 6.43 7.85 -12.47
N SER A 130 6.74 9.03 -13.01
CA SER A 130 5.81 10.16 -13.18
C SER A 130 4.50 9.80 -13.89
N SER A 131 4.53 8.79 -14.78
CA SER A 131 3.31 8.33 -15.46
C SER A 131 2.23 7.82 -14.48
N ALA A 132 2.59 7.40 -13.27
CA ALA A 132 1.60 7.05 -12.24
C ALA A 132 0.73 8.24 -11.80
N PHE A 133 1.31 9.44 -11.82
CA PHE A 133 0.70 10.70 -11.40
C PHE A 133 0.67 11.70 -12.57
N ASP A 134 0.33 11.20 -13.77
CA ASP A 134 0.29 12.00 -15.01
C ASP A 134 -0.84 13.05 -15.01
N GLU A 135 -0.86 13.89 -16.05
CA GLU A 135 -1.87 14.94 -16.22
C GLU A 135 -3.31 14.40 -16.18
N ASN A 136 -3.55 13.18 -16.67
CA ASN A 136 -4.87 12.57 -16.60
C ASN A 136 -5.26 12.20 -15.16
N THR A 137 -4.33 11.65 -14.36
CA THR A 137 -4.54 11.45 -12.92
C THR A 137 -4.83 12.76 -12.21
N MET A 138 -4.06 13.82 -12.49
CA MET A 138 -4.27 15.16 -11.92
C MET A 138 -5.65 15.75 -12.28
N ASN A 139 -6.05 15.66 -13.54
CA ASN A 139 -7.34 16.17 -14.01
C ASN A 139 -8.51 15.39 -13.40
N ARG A 140 -8.41 14.06 -13.32
CA ARG A 140 -9.41 13.23 -12.63
C ARG A 140 -9.52 13.63 -11.16
N PHE A 141 -8.39 13.87 -10.50
CA PHE A 141 -8.36 14.33 -9.12
C PHE A 141 -9.11 15.66 -8.97
N GLU A 142 -8.73 16.67 -9.75
CA GLU A 142 -9.31 18.02 -9.68
C GLU A 142 -10.84 18.02 -9.90
N ILE A 143 -11.32 17.24 -10.88
CA ILE A 143 -12.76 17.11 -11.17
C ILE A 143 -13.53 16.43 -10.03
N ASN A 144 -12.89 15.52 -9.29
CA ASN A 144 -13.53 14.70 -8.27
C ASN A 144 -13.15 15.07 -6.83
N LYS A 145 -12.37 16.14 -6.62
CA LYS A 145 -11.77 16.52 -5.33
C LYS A 145 -12.78 16.72 -4.18
N ASP A 146 -14.03 17.04 -4.52
CA ASP A 146 -15.11 17.24 -3.55
C ASP A 146 -15.91 15.95 -3.25
N ASN A 147 -15.54 14.83 -3.88
CA ASN A 147 -16.08 13.49 -3.65
C ASN A 147 -15.01 12.58 -3.02
N ARG A 148 -15.18 12.25 -1.74
CA ARG A 148 -14.23 11.47 -0.94
C ARG A 148 -13.94 10.10 -1.57
N ASP A 149 -14.98 9.35 -1.93
CA ASP A 149 -14.86 8.00 -2.49
C ASP A 149 -14.09 8.01 -3.81
N SER A 150 -14.48 8.91 -4.71
CA SER A 150 -13.85 9.05 -6.03
C SER A 150 -12.40 9.50 -5.90
N THR A 151 -12.13 10.43 -4.98
CA THR A 151 -10.79 10.91 -4.66
C THR A 151 -9.89 9.76 -4.18
N LEU A 152 -10.34 8.97 -3.20
CA LEU A 152 -9.56 7.83 -2.69
C LEU A 152 -9.33 6.74 -3.74
N GLU A 153 -10.31 6.48 -4.61
CA GLU A 153 -10.16 5.53 -5.70
C GLU A 153 -9.10 6.00 -6.72
N ILE A 154 -9.09 7.29 -7.08
CA ILE A 154 -8.07 7.87 -7.97
C ILE A 154 -6.66 7.74 -7.35
N ILE A 155 -6.53 8.07 -6.06
CA ILE A 155 -5.27 7.92 -5.32
C ILE A 155 -4.82 6.45 -5.33
N SER A 156 -5.72 5.51 -5.00
CA SER A 156 -5.42 4.07 -5.00
C SER A 156 -4.93 3.59 -6.36
N GLN A 157 -5.58 4.01 -7.45
CA GLN A 157 -5.18 3.65 -8.82
C GLN A 157 -3.80 4.20 -9.18
N ALA A 158 -3.48 5.44 -8.78
CA ALA A 158 -2.17 6.04 -9.02
C ALA A 158 -1.05 5.26 -8.31
N PHE A 159 -1.24 4.92 -7.03
CA PHE A 159 -0.24 4.14 -6.27
C PHE A 159 -0.09 2.70 -6.77
N LYS A 160 -1.18 2.05 -7.20
CA LYS A 160 -1.10 0.73 -7.88
C LYS A 160 -0.34 0.81 -9.21
N LYS A 161 -0.52 1.90 -9.98
CA LYS A 161 0.24 2.15 -11.20
C LYS A 161 1.72 2.38 -10.90
N ALA A 162 2.04 3.14 -9.84
CA ALA A 162 3.42 3.36 -9.38
C ALA A 162 4.12 2.04 -9.00
N ASP A 163 3.49 1.22 -8.18
CA ASP A 163 3.97 -0.13 -7.81
C ASP A 163 4.26 -0.98 -9.07
N LYS A 164 3.28 -1.06 -9.97
CA LYS A 164 3.42 -1.82 -11.22
C LYS A 164 4.63 -1.38 -12.04
N ILE A 165 4.83 -0.07 -12.22
CA ILE A 165 5.98 0.46 -12.98
C ILE A 165 7.30 0.10 -12.30
N LEU A 166 7.40 0.22 -10.97
CA LEU A 166 8.60 -0.15 -10.22
C LEU A 166 8.92 -1.65 -10.36
N LEU A 167 7.90 -2.51 -10.29
CA LEU A 167 8.05 -3.95 -10.48
C LEU A 167 8.49 -4.31 -11.91
N GLU A 168 7.84 -3.74 -12.92
CA GLU A 168 8.17 -3.94 -14.34
C GLU A 168 9.61 -3.51 -14.66
N ASN A 169 10.08 -2.44 -14.02
CA ASN A 169 11.44 -1.93 -14.14
C ASN A 169 12.46 -2.63 -13.23
N LYS A 170 12.11 -3.77 -12.62
CA LYS A 170 12.97 -4.53 -11.69
C LYS A 170 13.43 -3.75 -10.45
N ARG A 171 12.76 -2.65 -10.11
CA ARG A 171 12.97 -1.79 -8.93
C ARG A 171 11.97 -2.10 -7.83
N GLY A 172 11.66 -3.39 -7.63
CA GLY A 172 10.68 -3.84 -6.65
C GLY A 172 11.05 -3.50 -5.20
N ASN A 173 12.35 -3.34 -4.89
CA ASN A 173 12.81 -2.82 -3.60
C ASN A 173 12.25 -1.42 -3.32
N LEU A 174 12.22 -0.53 -4.30
CA LEU A 174 11.64 0.81 -4.13
C LEU A 174 10.12 0.76 -3.92
N SER A 175 9.42 -0.22 -4.52
CA SER A 175 8.00 -0.42 -4.23
C SER A 175 7.78 -0.82 -2.77
N VAL A 176 8.58 -1.76 -2.25
CA VAL A 176 8.51 -2.17 -0.85
C VAL A 176 8.79 -1.00 0.10
N LEU A 177 9.76 -0.15 -0.24
CA LEU A 177 10.05 1.07 0.52
C LEU A 177 8.90 2.08 0.50
N MET A 178 8.28 2.29 -0.67
CA MET A 178 7.09 3.13 -0.81
C MET A 178 5.94 2.62 0.09
N ILE A 179 5.73 1.31 0.11
CA ILE A 179 4.71 0.68 0.97
C ILE A 179 5.07 0.85 2.45
N ALA A 180 6.34 0.68 2.82
CA ALA A 180 6.80 0.85 4.19
C ALA A 180 6.57 2.28 4.70
N GLY A 181 6.91 3.28 3.89
CA GLY A 181 6.66 4.69 4.21
C GLY A 181 5.16 4.97 4.37
N ALA A 182 4.33 4.44 3.47
CA ALA A 182 2.89 4.61 3.54
C ALA A 182 2.28 3.96 4.80
N PHE A 183 2.73 2.75 5.15
CA PHE A 183 2.27 2.04 6.34
C PHE A 183 2.63 2.80 7.62
N ILE A 184 3.88 3.24 7.77
CA ILE A 184 4.34 3.94 8.96
C ILE A 184 3.64 5.29 9.12
N GLU A 185 3.44 6.04 8.03
CA GLU A 185 2.70 7.30 8.11
C GLU A 185 1.24 7.09 8.53
N SER A 186 0.56 6.13 7.90
CA SER A 186 -0.84 5.82 8.22
C SER A 186 -1.00 5.40 9.69
N MET A 187 -0.08 4.58 10.18
CA MET A 187 -0.06 4.15 11.58
C MET A 187 0.24 5.30 12.52
N TYR A 188 1.17 6.19 12.18
CA TYR A 188 1.44 7.37 12.99
C TYR A 188 0.18 8.24 13.12
N VAL A 189 -0.45 8.61 11.99
CA VAL A 189 -1.62 9.49 12.01
C VAL A 189 -2.80 8.84 12.75
N ALA A 190 -3.03 7.53 12.54
CA ALA A 190 -4.05 6.81 13.30
C ALA A 190 -3.80 6.84 14.81
N GLY A 191 -2.53 6.77 15.22
CA GLY A 191 -2.12 6.85 16.61
C GLY A 191 -2.28 8.25 17.21
N GLU A 192 -1.97 9.30 16.44
CA GLU A 192 -2.27 10.68 16.86
C GLU A 192 -3.77 10.90 17.08
N TYR A 193 -4.62 10.36 16.21
CA TYR A 193 -6.08 10.41 16.41
C TYR A 193 -6.53 9.61 17.64
N ALA A 194 -5.99 8.41 17.87
CA ALA A 194 -6.29 7.64 19.08
C ALA A 194 -5.83 8.39 20.35
N MET A 195 -4.63 8.98 20.35
CA MET A 195 -4.14 9.82 21.44
C MET A 195 -5.06 11.02 21.71
N SER A 196 -5.58 11.67 20.66
CA SER A 196 -6.52 12.79 20.79
C SER A 196 -7.85 12.41 21.46
N LYS A 197 -8.19 11.13 21.48
CA LYS A 197 -9.42 10.57 22.06
C LYS A 197 -9.18 9.76 23.33
N ILE A 198 -7.98 9.79 23.91
CA ILE A 198 -7.60 8.94 25.05
C ILE A 198 -8.51 9.06 26.28
N THR A 199 -9.20 10.19 26.45
CA THR A 199 -10.16 10.43 27.55
C THR A 199 -11.60 10.02 27.21
N ASP A 200 -11.91 9.79 25.93
CA ASP A 200 -13.17 9.23 25.44
C ASP A 200 -12.97 7.74 25.18
N SER A 201 -13.25 6.92 26.19
CA SER A 201 -13.00 5.47 26.12
C SER A 201 -13.70 4.80 24.94
N THR A 202 -14.90 5.26 24.54
CA THR A 202 -15.62 4.67 23.41
C THR A 202 -14.96 5.01 22.09
N ALA A 203 -14.64 6.29 21.85
CA ALA A 203 -13.94 6.71 20.63
C ALA A 203 -12.53 6.10 20.56
N PHE A 204 -11.78 6.15 21.66
CA PHE A 204 -10.46 5.53 21.78
C PHE A 204 -10.50 4.04 21.43
N ASN A 205 -11.39 3.26 22.05
CA ASN A 205 -11.44 1.82 21.84
C ASN A 205 -11.77 1.43 20.38
N LYS A 206 -12.58 2.23 19.69
CA LYS A 206 -12.89 2.03 18.26
C LYS A 206 -11.62 2.21 17.40
N ILE A 207 -10.93 3.34 17.55
CA ILE A 207 -9.70 3.62 16.80
C ILE A 207 -8.62 2.59 17.15
N ASN A 208 -8.43 2.33 18.45
CA ASN A 208 -7.42 1.42 18.97
C ASN A 208 -7.64 -0.03 18.48
N THR A 209 -8.89 -0.46 18.32
CA THR A 209 -9.21 -1.77 17.75
C THR A 209 -8.71 -1.89 16.31
N LEU A 210 -8.97 -0.87 15.48
CA LEU A 210 -8.52 -0.85 14.09
C LEU A 210 -6.99 -0.72 14.00
N TYR A 211 -6.39 0.09 14.87
CA TYR A 211 -4.94 0.28 14.98
C TYR A 211 -4.22 -1.04 15.20
N PHE A 212 -4.63 -1.81 16.21
CA PHE A 212 -3.99 -3.10 16.51
C PHE A 212 -4.24 -4.17 15.45
N LYS A 213 -5.39 -4.14 14.74
CA LYS A 213 -5.69 -5.05 13.62
C LYS A 213 -4.65 -4.96 12.48
N GLN A 214 -3.90 -3.86 12.39
CA GLN A 214 -2.87 -3.66 11.37
C GLN A 214 -1.65 -4.58 11.47
N HIS A 215 -1.55 -5.42 12.52
CA HIS A 215 -0.51 -6.44 12.59
C HIS A 215 -0.53 -7.40 11.38
N GLU A 216 -1.70 -7.66 10.77
CA GLU A 216 -1.84 -8.55 9.62
C GLU A 216 -1.10 -7.97 8.39
N SER A 217 -1.40 -6.72 8.06
CA SER A 217 -0.74 -6.01 6.95
C SER A 217 0.75 -5.83 7.17
N LEU A 218 1.16 -5.54 8.40
CA LEU A 218 2.57 -5.44 8.75
C LEU A 218 3.32 -6.76 8.54
N GLN A 219 2.68 -7.90 8.83
CA GLN A 219 3.27 -9.20 8.57
C GLN A 219 3.60 -9.38 7.08
N TYR A 220 2.70 -8.97 6.18
CA TYR A 220 2.97 -9.00 4.74
C TYR A 220 4.12 -8.09 4.34
N LEU A 221 4.18 -6.87 4.90
CA LEU A 221 5.30 -5.95 4.64
C LEU A 221 6.64 -6.52 5.10
N ILE A 222 6.70 -7.12 6.29
CA ILE A 222 7.92 -7.79 6.79
C ILE A 222 8.33 -8.92 5.84
N ASN A 223 7.37 -9.70 5.33
CA ASN A 223 7.64 -10.77 4.38
C ASN A 223 8.22 -10.25 3.06
N LEU A 224 7.77 -9.09 2.57
CA LEU A 224 8.34 -8.45 1.37
C LEU A 224 9.83 -8.07 1.53
N LEU A 225 10.29 -7.87 2.77
CA LEU A 225 11.68 -7.54 3.11
C LEU A 225 12.56 -8.78 3.43
N GLN A 226 11.99 -9.99 3.50
CA GLN A 226 12.69 -11.17 4.05
C GLN A 226 14.00 -11.53 3.35
N ASN A 227 14.06 -11.32 2.03
CA ASN A 227 15.19 -11.72 1.18
C ASN A 227 16.12 -10.55 0.80
N SER A 228 15.95 -9.36 1.38
CA SER A 228 16.88 -8.26 1.12
C SER A 228 18.19 -8.48 1.88
N SER A 229 19.31 -8.34 1.15
CA SER A 229 20.66 -8.34 1.71
C SER A 229 21.20 -6.92 1.97
N ASP A 230 20.41 -5.90 1.64
CA ASP A 230 20.73 -4.50 1.91
C ASP A 230 20.69 -4.22 3.41
N THR A 231 21.71 -3.57 3.96
CA THR A 231 21.84 -3.36 5.41
C THR A 231 20.71 -2.51 5.97
N ASP A 232 20.26 -1.51 5.22
CA ASP A 232 19.20 -0.61 5.67
C ASP A 232 17.85 -1.32 5.64
N ASP A 233 17.64 -2.24 4.69
CA ASP A 233 16.45 -3.10 4.65
C ASP A 233 16.44 -4.12 5.80
N VAL A 234 17.60 -4.66 6.19
CA VAL A 234 17.71 -5.55 7.36
C VAL A 234 17.33 -4.79 8.63
N GLN A 235 17.88 -3.59 8.85
CA GLN A 235 17.55 -2.76 10.01
C GLN A 235 16.07 -2.34 10.03
N MET A 236 15.51 -2.00 8.86
CA MET A 236 14.08 -1.72 8.72
C MET A 236 13.24 -2.94 9.11
N LYS A 237 13.58 -4.12 8.61
CA LYS A 237 12.89 -5.37 8.94
C LYS A 237 12.90 -5.67 10.43
N GLU A 238 14.03 -5.46 11.11
CA GLU A 238 14.14 -5.63 12.57
C GLU A 238 13.22 -4.65 13.32
N THR A 239 13.25 -3.38 12.92
CA THR A 239 12.40 -2.34 13.50
C THR A 239 10.90 -2.65 13.31
N LEU A 240 10.51 -3.04 12.10
CA LEU A 240 9.13 -3.46 11.78
C LEU A 240 8.73 -4.73 12.54
N SER A 241 9.64 -5.69 12.74
CA SER A 241 9.38 -6.91 13.49
C SER A 241 9.14 -6.64 14.98
N ASN A 242 9.86 -5.66 15.55
CA ASN A 242 9.60 -5.18 16.89
C ASN A 242 8.19 -4.58 16.99
N ILE A 243 7.85 -3.64 16.10
CA ILE A 243 6.51 -3.03 16.03
C ILE A 243 5.42 -4.09 15.87
N TYR A 244 5.64 -5.10 15.02
CA TYR A 244 4.71 -6.22 14.83
C TYR A 244 4.45 -7.00 16.11
N THR A 245 5.49 -7.25 16.91
CA THR A 245 5.35 -7.96 18.19
C THR A 245 4.44 -7.19 19.14
N HIS A 246 4.60 -5.86 19.20
CA HIS A 246 3.71 -4.99 19.95
C HIS A 246 2.29 -4.99 19.38
N LEU A 247 2.10 -4.85 18.07
CA LEU A 247 0.76 -4.85 17.47
C LEU A 247 0.01 -6.18 17.65
N LYS A 248 0.72 -7.31 17.62
CA LYS A 248 0.10 -8.64 17.71
C LYS A 248 -0.27 -9.05 19.14
N ASN A 249 0.58 -8.74 20.12
CA ASN A 249 0.48 -9.32 21.47
C ASN A 249 -0.23 -8.43 22.50
N CYS A 250 -0.99 -7.41 22.07
CA CYS A 250 -1.57 -6.45 23.00
C CYS A 250 -2.99 -6.80 23.48
N ASN A 251 -3.21 -6.55 24.77
CA ASN A 251 -4.51 -6.52 25.44
C ASN A 251 -5.30 -5.24 25.11
N LYS A 252 -4.78 -4.41 24.18
CA LYS A 252 -5.37 -3.14 23.70
C LYS A 252 -5.58 -2.12 24.82
N ASN A 253 -4.77 -2.18 25.88
CA ASN A 253 -4.80 -1.17 26.94
C ASN A 253 -4.05 0.11 26.52
N ILE A 254 -4.25 1.19 27.27
CA ILE A 254 -3.71 2.51 26.95
C ILE A 254 -2.17 2.55 26.98
N GLU A 255 -1.54 1.88 27.94
CA GLU A 255 -0.08 1.93 28.10
C GLU A 255 0.63 1.16 26.98
N GLU A 256 0.10 0.00 26.60
CA GLU A 256 0.54 -0.77 25.43
C GLU A 256 0.35 0.01 24.12
N PHE A 257 -0.79 0.69 23.96
CA PHE A 257 -1.03 1.57 22.83
C PHE A 257 0.01 2.69 22.75
N LYS A 258 0.27 3.40 23.86
CA LYS A 258 1.26 4.48 23.92
C LYS A 258 2.65 3.99 23.54
N GLU A 259 3.06 2.83 24.03
CA GLU A 259 4.37 2.29 23.71
C GLU A 259 4.49 1.90 22.23
N THR A 260 3.46 1.27 21.68
CA THR A 260 3.41 0.91 20.25
C THR A 260 3.45 2.17 19.38
N HIS A 261 2.65 3.19 19.73
CA HIS A 261 2.62 4.46 19.02
C HIS A 261 3.94 5.22 19.13
N ARG A 262 4.63 5.14 20.27
CA ARG A 262 5.97 5.71 20.47
C ARG A 262 6.98 5.07 19.50
N LEU A 263 7.00 3.75 19.37
CA LEU A 263 7.90 3.05 18.44
C LEU A 263 7.66 3.47 16.98
N ILE A 264 6.38 3.55 16.57
CA ILE A 264 5.99 4.01 15.24
C ILE A 264 6.40 5.47 15.02
N SER A 265 6.18 6.34 16.01
CA SER A 265 6.53 7.76 15.94
C SER A 265 8.04 7.99 15.80
N GLU A 266 8.86 7.24 16.55
CA GLU A 266 10.32 7.31 16.43
C GLU A 266 10.79 6.80 15.07
N PHE A 267 10.21 5.73 14.55
CA PHE A 267 10.58 5.22 13.25
C PHE A 267 10.16 6.16 12.11
N ARG A 268 8.96 6.76 12.20
CA ARG A 268 8.52 7.83 11.28
C ARG A 268 9.51 8.98 11.25
N LYS A 269 9.96 9.45 12.43
CA LYS A 269 10.95 10.54 12.51
C LYS A 269 12.24 10.21 11.77
N GLN A 270 12.70 8.97 11.82
CA GLN A 270 13.89 8.54 11.06
C GLN A 270 13.63 8.60 9.55
N ILE A 271 12.46 8.15 9.09
CA ILE A 271 12.09 8.15 7.67
C ILE A 271 12.02 9.58 7.11
N ILE A 272 11.33 10.50 7.79
CA ILE A 272 11.07 11.84 7.25
C ILE A 272 12.27 12.79 7.35
N ASN A 273 13.26 12.48 8.21
CA ASN A 273 14.47 13.27 8.40
C ASN A 273 15.71 12.71 7.69
N THR A 274 15.54 11.70 6.83
CA THR A 274 16.60 11.16 5.97
C THR A 274 16.42 11.70 4.56
N TYR A 275 17.43 12.38 4.01
CA TYR A 275 17.36 13.12 2.75
C TYR A 275 18.14 12.46 1.62
#